data_AF-A0A2E6NSZ9-F1
#
_entry.id   AF-A0A2E6NSZ9-F1
#
_cell.length_a   1.000
_cell.length_b   1.000
_cell.length_c   1.000
_cell.angle_alpha   90.00
_cell.angle_beta   90.00
_cell.angle_gamma   90.00
#
_symmetry.space_group_name_H-M   'P 1'
#
loop_
_entity.id
_entity.type
_entity.pdbx_description
1 polymer ?
#
loop_
_entity_poly.entity_id
_entity_poly.type
_entity_poly.pdbx_seq_one_letter_code
_entity_poly.pdbx_strand_id
1 'polypeptide(L)'
;MLIRLDTLRERLHGVVLNKGEQGYDIKGLQDELDNLPDSYDEFVKFTEKLLNLKIRNDWSYVEPSSINDILNEMDPSRPKGQIKEIDYEDSSKRVEAAFIASLCGCMLGKPLEAMFTGHEIRKALEEIDEWPMSDYVSKDVENVLPRVHRSFPETAREFINYVAPDDDINYTIMGMLILEKYGADFTHENMKELWIHHLPIGTTFGPENTKLLKSGMDLKIDGMDRSTFLEKGGNGPRNVLPTDNPEDLIDVFNDILNPGDELCGAAIRADAYGYAYPGNPAMASELAWRDASFTHNRTGVYGTMFIAAAISCAQIMEDRDEIIETALKFVPQKSRFYERVSACFKDVKDSDSWEEAYDKISDKYGEYGHCRIYQEIGMLINTLKFAENVGHGICIQVSQGADTDSFGATSGSLLGAYFGPGNLEDKWIKPFNDDIHTGLAWFFERSISKLAKRMSKLPTIVRV
;
A
#
# COMPACT_ATOMS: atom_id res chain seq x y z
N MET A 1 -27.96 7.16 11.37
CA MET A 1 -26.49 7.07 11.25
C MET A 1 -26.12 6.63 9.84
N LEU A 2 -24.86 6.87 9.45
CA LEU A 2 -24.37 6.75 8.08
C LEU A 2 -24.13 5.33 7.59
N ILE A 3 -24.01 4.34 8.48
CA ILE A 3 -23.79 2.93 8.17
C ILE A 3 -25.00 2.12 8.61
N ARG A 4 -25.53 1.23 7.76
CA ARG A 4 -26.63 0.33 8.12
C ARG A 4 -26.19 -0.67 9.20
N LEU A 5 -27.12 -1.07 10.08
CA LEU A 5 -26.84 -1.95 11.23
C LEU A 5 -26.29 -3.33 10.81
N ASP A 6 -26.82 -3.91 9.73
CA ASP A 6 -26.34 -5.17 9.15
C ASP A 6 -24.87 -5.06 8.68
N THR A 7 -24.57 -3.99 7.95
CA THR A 7 -23.24 -3.72 7.39
C THR A 7 -22.23 -3.46 8.51
N LEU A 8 -22.66 -2.76 9.56
CA LEU A 8 -21.85 -2.49 10.74
C LEU A 8 -21.54 -3.76 11.54
N ARG A 9 -22.51 -4.65 11.72
CA ARG A 9 -22.33 -5.94 12.38
C ARG A 9 -21.28 -6.78 11.65
N GLU A 10 -21.37 -6.89 10.32
CA GLU A 10 -20.36 -7.61 9.50
C GLU A 10 -18.96 -7.02 9.67
N ARG A 11 -18.82 -5.69 9.67
CA ARG A 11 -17.53 -5.03 9.92
C ARG A 11 -16.99 -5.36 11.32
N LEU A 12 -17.85 -5.41 12.34
CA LEU A 12 -17.45 -5.80 13.70
C LEU A 12 -16.97 -7.25 13.78
N HIS A 13 -17.61 -8.19 13.06
CA HIS A 13 -17.10 -9.55 12.95
C HIS A 13 -15.68 -9.57 12.35
N GLY A 14 -15.45 -8.81 11.28
CA GLY A 14 -14.13 -8.64 10.68
C GLY A 14 -13.09 -8.08 11.66
N VAL A 15 -13.44 -7.04 12.43
CA VAL A 15 -12.56 -6.45 13.45
C VAL A 15 -12.21 -7.47 14.54
N VAL A 16 -13.18 -8.24 15.03
CA VAL A 16 -12.93 -9.28 16.03
C VAL A 16 -11.99 -10.35 15.49
N LEU A 17 -12.19 -10.83 14.26
CA LEU A 17 -11.30 -11.82 13.63
C LEU A 17 -9.87 -11.27 13.48
N ASN A 18 -9.72 -10.05 12.98
CA ASN A 18 -8.41 -9.40 12.85
C ASN A 18 -7.72 -9.24 14.20
N LYS A 19 -8.45 -8.88 15.26
CA LYS A 19 -7.88 -8.84 16.62
C LYS A 19 -7.40 -10.22 17.08
N GLY A 20 -8.11 -11.29 16.73
CA GLY A 20 -7.67 -12.67 17.00
C GLY A 20 -6.34 -13.00 16.32
N GLU A 21 -6.18 -12.60 15.06
CA GLU A 21 -4.94 -12.71 14.29
C GLU A 21 -3.81 -11.87 14.91
N GLN A 22 -4.12 -10.69 15.46
CA GLN A 22 -3.19 -9.79 16.15
C GLN A 22 -2.85 -10.23 17.59
N GLY A 23 -3.32 -11.40 18.02
CA GLY A 23 -2.98 -12.00 19.30
C GLY A 23 -3.89 -11.64 20.46
N TYR A 24 -5.01 -10.95 20.23
CA TYR A 24 -5.99 -10.68 21.28
C TYR A 24 -6.82 -11.93 21.61
N ASP A 25 -7.24 -12.04 22.87
CA ASP A 25 -8.21 -13.05 23.29
C ASP A 25 -9.61 -12.64 22.83
N ILE A 26 -10.13 -13.36 21.85
CA ILE A 26 -11.44 -13.11 21.22
C ILE A 26 -12.49 -14.18 21.56
N LYS A 27 -12.21 -15.04 22.55
CA LYS A 27 -13.07 -16.19 22.86
C LYS A 27 -14.50 -15.75 23.18
N GLY A 28 -15.46 -16.26 22.40
CA GLY A 28 -16.90 -15.99 22.57
C GLY A 28 -17.37 -14.63 22.04
N LEU A 29 -16.49 -13.78 21.50
CA LEU A 29 -16.89 -12.45 21.01
C LEU A 29 -17.71 -12.49 19.71
N GLN A 30 -17.48 -13.48 18.85
CA GLN A 30 -18.29 -13.70 17.64
C GLN A 30 -19.73 -14.06 18.03
N ASP A 31 -19.89 -15.06 18.90
CA ASP A 31 -21.21 -15.49 19.39
C ASP A 31 -21.92 -14.37 20.18
N GLU A 32 -21.18 -13.62 21.00
CA GLU A 32 -21.74 -12.46 21.71
C GLU A 32 -22.26 -11.43 20.71
N LEU A 33 -21.46 -11.10 19.69
CA LEU A 33 -21.86 -10.18 18.64
C LEU A 33 -23.12 -10.68 17.93
N ASP A 34 -23.19 -11.93 17.49
CA ASP A 34 -24.37 -12.53 16.83
C ASP A 34 -25.67 -12.35 17.64
N ASN A 35 -25.56 -12.37 18.98
CA ASN A 35 -26.70 -12.26 19.88
C ASN A 35 -26.99 -10.82 20.36
N LEU A 36 -26.15 -9.84 20.03
CA LEU A 36 -26.40 -8.44 20.37
C LEU A 36 -27.65 -7.91 19.65
N PRO A 37 -28.53 -7.15 20.32
CA PRO A 37 -29.62 -6.45 19.65
C PRO A 37 -29.09 -5.52 18.55
N ASP A 38 -29.82 -5.41 17.43
CA ASP A 38 -29.54 -4.45 16.36
C ASP A 38 -29.73 -3.01 16.86
N SER A 39 -28.68 -2.46 17.46
CA SER A 39 -28.65 -1.12 18.03
C SER A 39 -27.25 -0.55 17.96
N TYR A 40 -27.17 0.71 17.55
CA TYR A 40 -25.90 1.42 17.51
C TYR A 40 -25.28 1.61 18.89
N ASP A 41 -26.10 1.84 19.92
CA ASP A 41 -25.60 1.98 21.30
C ASP A 41 -24.98 0.66 21.80
N GLU A 42 -25.56 -0.48 21.43
CA GLU A 42 -25.03 -1.79 21.81
C GLU A 42 -23.74 -2.11 21.05
N PHE A 43 -23.67 -1.78 19.76
CA PHE A 43 -22.45 -1.92 18.98
C PHE A 43 -21.33 -1.00 19.47
N VAL A 44 -21.62 0.23 19.88
CA VAL A 44 -20.65 1.14 20.48
C VAL A 44 -20.12 0.60 21.82
N LYS A 45 -20.99 0.07 22.70
CA LYS A 45 -20.53 -0.59 23.94
C LYS A 45 -19.66 -1.81 23.64
N PHE A 46 -19.99 -2.56 22.59
CA PHE A 46 -19.19 -3.69 22.16
C PHE A 46 -17.80 -3.24 21.68
N THR A 47 -17.68 -2.15 20.91
CA THR A 47 -16.35 -1.59 20.54
C THR A 47 -15.58 -1.05 21.74
N GLU A 48 -16.30 -0.45 22.70
CA GLU A 48 -15.93 -0.21 24.11
C GLU A 48 -14.99 -1.28 24.68
N LYS A 49 -15.50 -2.51 24.61
CA LYS A 49 -14.86 -3.73 25.10
C LYS A 49 -13.68 -4.15 24.25
N LEU A 50 -13.76 -4.00 22.92
CA LEU A 50 -12.68 -4.38 21.99
C LEU A 50 -11.38 -3.60 22.21
N LEU A 51 -11.44 -2.37 22.71
CA LEU A 51 -10.27 -1.55 23.07
C LEU A 51 -9.47 -2.15 24.22
N ASN A 52 -10.14 -2.83 25.14
CA ASN A 52 -9.57 -3.32 26.40
C ASN A 52 -9.26 -4.81 26.36
N LEU A 53 -9.27 -5.43 25.18
CA LEU A 53 -8.92 -6.83 25.03
C LEU A 53 -7.49 -7.08 25.44
N LYS A 54 -7.30 -8.20 26.14
CA LYS A 54 -5.99 -8.66 26.56
C LYS A 54 -5.36 -9.44 25.41
N ILE A 55 -4.06 -9.26 25.23
CA ILE A 55 -3.25 -10.14 24.40
C ILE A 55 -3.20 -11.52 25.09
N ARG A 56 -3.30 -12.60 24.31
CA ARG A 56 -3.23 -13.96 24.81
C ARG A 56 -1.86 -14.22 25.46
N ASN A 57 -1.84 -15.01 26.53
CA ASN A 57 -0.60 -15.29 27.28
C ASN A 57 0.43 -16.09 26.46
N ASP A 58 0.00 -16.78 25.41
CA ASP A 58 0.85 -17.55 24.49
C ASP A 58 1.33 -16.71 23.29
N TRP A 59 0.99 -15.42 23.23
CA TRP A 59 1.45 -14.53 22.18
C TRP A 59 2.92 -14.16 22.34
N SER A 60 3.76 -14.61 21.41
CA SER A 60 5.22 -14.44 21.46
C SER A 60 5.74 -13.18 20.76
N TYR A 61 4.89 -12.43 20.05
CA TYR A 61 5.30 -11.34 19.18
C TYR A 61 5.22 -9.96 19.87
N VAL A 62 6.12 -9.06 19.49
CA VAL A 62 6.13 -7.65 19.88
C VAL A 62 5.86 -6.79 18.65
N GLU A 63 4.67 -6.19 18.59
CA GLU A 63 4.14 -5.50 17.41
C GLU A 63 3.55 -4.13 17.79
N PRO A 64 4.41 -3.14 18.09
CA PRO A 64 3.97 -1.80 18.43
C PRO A 64 3.49 -1.00 17.21
N SER A 65 2.55 -0.07 17.40
CA SER A 65 2.12 0.86 16.34
C SER A 65 2.78 2.25 16.44
N SER A 66 3.23 2.67 17.62
CA SER A 66 3.85 4.00 17.81
C SER A 66 5.26 4.02 17.20
N ILE A 67 5.67 5.13 16.58
CA ILE A 67 7.00 5.22 15.97
C ILE A 67 8.13 4.99 16.98
N ASN A 68 8.01 5.52 18.21
CA ASN A 68 9.04 5.36 19.23
C ASN A 68 9.22 3.91 19.65
N ASP A 69 8.11 3.19 19.84
CA ASP A 69 8.16 1.77 20.22
C ASP A 69 8.64 0.91 19.04
N ILE A 70 8.20 1.21 17.82
CA ILE A 70 8.70 0.55 16.61
C ILE A 70 10.22 0.74 16.50
N LEU A 71 10.72 1.96 16.66
CA LEU A 71 12.17 2.27 16.60
C LEU A 71 12.98 1.50 17.64
N ASN A 72 12.41 1.23 18.82
CA ASN A 72 13.03 0.44 19.88
C ASN A 72 13.10 -1.05 19.55
N GLU A 73 12.14 -1.56 18.79
CA GLU A 73 12.08 -2.97 18.38
C GLU A 73 12.75 -3.26 17.02
N MET A 74 13.13 -2.23 16.26
CA MET A 74 13.95 -2.35 15.04
C MET A 74 15.39 -2.79 15.34
N ASP A 75 16.08 -3.34 14.33
CA ASP A 75 17.48 -3.74 14.46
C ASP A 75 18.37 -2.54 14.87
N PRO A 76 19.17 -2.65 15.94
CA PRO A 76 20.03 -1.56 16.40
C PRO A 76 21.16 -1.22 15.42
N SER A 77 21.57 -2.17 14.57
CA SER A 77 22.60 -2.01 13.53
C SER A 77 22.10 -1.32 12.26
N ARG A 78 20.80 -1.01 12.17
CA ARG A 78 20.22 -0.32 11.01
C ARG A 78 20.93 1.01 10.71
N PRO A 79 21.13 1.37 9.43
CA PRO A 79 21.57 2.71 9.06
C PRO A 79 20.64 3.77 9.66
N LYS A 80 21.19 4.82 10.27
CA LYS A 80 20.41 5.92 10.87
C LYS A 80 20.22 7.12 9.93
N GLY A 81 20.70 7.00 8.70
CA GLY A 81 20.69 8.05 7.71
C GLY A 81 21.19 7.54 6.37
N GLN A 82 21.73 8.45 5.58
CA GLN A 82 22.25 8.17 4.24
C GLN A 82 23.42 7.17 4.29
N ILE A 83 23.33 6.09 3.51
CA ILE A 83 24.29 4.97 3.49
C ILE A 83 25.59 5.35 2.77
N LYS A 84 25.50 6.08 1.65
CA LYS A 84 26.64 6.59 0.88
C LYS A 84 26.29 7.86 0.12
N GLU A 85 27.27 8.52 -0.50
CA GLU A 85 27.04 9.69 -1.34
C GLU A 85 26.09 9.38 -2.50
N ILE A 86 25.22 10.33 -2.84
CA ILE A 86 24.14 10.17 -3.83
C ILE A 86 24.44 11.04 -5.05
N ASP A 87 24.44 10.41 -6.21
CA ASP A 87 24.27 11.11 -7.48
C ASP A 87 22.77 11.37 -7.71
N TYR A 88 22.34 12.60 -7.46
CA TYR A 88 20.93 12.98 -7.57
C TYR A 88 20.44 13.05 -9.02
N GLU A 89 21.35 13.24 -9.99
CA GLU A 89 20.98 13.21 -11.41
C GLU A 89 20.71 11.78 -11.86
N ASP A 90 21.51 10.81 -11.39
CA ASP A 90 21.24 9.38 -11.59
C ASP A 90 19.98 8.94 -10.86
N SER A 91 19.84 9.29 -9.57
CA SER A 91 18.64 8.98 -8.78
C SER A 91 17.37 9.55 -9.42
N SER A 92 17.41 10.77 -9.97
CA SER A 92 16.27 11.34 -10.69
C SER A 92 15.84 10.47 -11.88
N LYS A 93 16.80 9.96 -12.67
CA LYS A 93 16.52 9.07 -13.81
C LYS A 93 16.00 7.70 -13.36
N ARG A 94 16.52 7.18 -12.24
CA ARG A 94 16.03 5.93 -11.64
C ARG A 94 14.60 6.07 -11.15
N VAL A 95 14.25 7.18 -10.50
CA VAL A 95 12.87 7.44 -10.07
C VAL A 95 11.92 7.60 -11.25
N GLU A 96 12.36 8.24 -12.33
CA GLU A 96 11.57 8.30 -13.58
C GLU A 96 11.32 6.89 -14.15
N ALA A 97 12.36 6.05 -14.20
CA ALA A 97 12.24 4.65 -14.64
C ALA A 97 11.35 3.83 -13.71
N ALA A 98 11.48 4.00 -12.40
CA ALA A 98 10.67 3.33 -11.37
C ALA A 98 9.18 3.66 -11.51
N PHE A 99 8.84 4.94 -11.64
CA PHE A 99 7.45 5.34 -11.81
C PHE A 99 6.86 4.80 -13.12
N ILE A 100 7.58 4.87 -14.24
CA ILE A 100 7.08 4.31 -15.51
C ILE A 100 6.91 2.79 -15.41
N ALA A 101 7.86 2.10 -14.77
CA ALA A 101 7.80 0.66 -14.55
C ALA A 101 6.63 0.25 -13.66
N SER A 102 6.30 1.05 -12.63
CA SER A 102 5.14 0.78 -11.77
C SER A 102 3.82 0.89 -12.53
N LEU A 103 3.69 1.85 -13.46
CA LEU A 103 2.52 1.93 -14.35
C LEU A 103 2.40 0.68 -15.23
N CYS A 104 3.51 0.18 -15.77
CA CYS A 104 3.52 -1.02 -16.61
C CYS A 104 3.15 -2.28 -15.80
N GLY A 105 3.72 -2.42 -14.60
CA GLY A 105 3.43 -3.53 -13.71
C GLY A 105 1.97 -3.55 -13.23
N CYS A 106 1.41 -2.39 -12.86
CA CYS A 106 -0.01 -2.24 -12.54
C CYS A 106 -0.88 -2.70 -13.71
N MET A 107 -0.66 -2.14 -14.91
CA MET A 107 -1.44 -2.47 -16.10
C MET A 107 -1.33 -3.95 -16.50
N LEU A 108 -0.16 -4.57 -16.31
CA LEU A 108 0.04 -6.00 -16.54
C LEU A 108 -0.75 -6.88 -15.57
N GLY A 109 -0.78 -6.50 -14.29
CA GLY A 109 -1.46 -7.26 -13.25
C GLY A 109 -2.98 -7.13 -13.28
N LYS A 110 -3.49 -6.01 -13.80
CA LYS A 110 -4.92 -5.67 -13.75
C LYS A 110 -5.88 -6.72 -14.29
N PRO A 111 -5.68 -7.29 -15.50
CA PRO A 111 -6.55 -8.34 -16.02
C PRO A 111 -6.75 -9.53 -15.07
N LEU A 112 -5.75 -9.82 -14.25
CA LEU A 112 -5.65 -11.00 -13.39
C LEU A 112 -5.92 -10.71 -11.90
N GLU A 113 -6.25 -9.46 -11.54
CA GLU A 113 -6.61 -9.02 -10.19
C GLU A 113 -8.00 -9.59 -9.82
N ALA A 114 -8.02 -10.90 -9.56
CA ALA A 114 -9.24 -11.67 -9.36
C ALA A 114 -9.01 -12.83 -8.39
N MET A 115 -8.05 -12.70 -7.45
CA MET A 115 -7.75 -13.70 -6.42
C MET A 115 -7.34 -15.07 -6.99
N PHE A 116 -6.47 -15.08 -7.99
CA PHE A 116 -5.89 -16.31 -8.53
C PHE A 116 -4.58 -16.64 -7.85
N THR A 117 -4.29 -17.93 -7.68
CA THR A 117 -2.94 -18.42 -7.37
C THR A 117 -2.06 -18.35 -8.62
N GLY A 118 -0.74 -18.36 -8.43
CA GLY A 118 0.22 -18.45 -9.52
C GLY A 118 0.07 -19.75 -10.32
N HIS A 119 -0.32 -20.86 -9.69
CA HIS A 119 -0.61 -22.11 -10.42
C HIS A 119 -1.84 -21.99 -11.33
N GLU A 120 -2.89 -21.28 -10.90
CA GLU A 120 -4.07 -21.02 -11.74
C GLU A 120 -3.73 -20.10 -12.93
N ILE A 121 -2.95 -19.04 -12.69
CA ILE A 121 -2.48 -18.14 -13.76
C ILE A 121 -1.59 -18.90 -14.74
N ARG A 122 -0.62 -19.67 -14.24
CA ARG A 122 0.25 -20.50 -15.08
C ARG A 122 -0.56 -21.43 -15.98
N LYS A 123 -1.50 -22.18 -15.39
CA LYS A 123 -2.33 -23.11 -16.14
C LYS A 123 -3.11 -22.39 -17.26
N ALA A 124 -3.70 -21.23 -16.96
CA ALA A 124 -4.42 -20.44 -17.95
C ALA A 124 -3.51 -19.95 -19.09
N LEU A 125 -2.30 -19.49 -18.77
CA LEU A 125 -1.33 -19.03 -19.77
C LEU A 125 -0.75 -20.18 -20.61
N GLU A 126 -0.55 -21.36 -20.02
CA GLU A 126 -0.18 -22.58 -20.76
C GLU A 126 -1.28 -23.00 -21.75
N GLU A 127 -2.58 -22.84 -21.41
CA GLU A 127 -3.70 -23.18 -22.30
C GLU A 127 -3.81 -22.26 -23.53
N ILE A 128 -3.22 -21.05 -23.48
CA ILE A 128 -3.19 -20.09 -24.60
C ILE A 128 -1.79 -19.93 -25.23
N ASP A 129 -0.84 -20.82 -24.90
CA ASP A 129 0.55 -20.78 -25.38
C ASP A 129 1.31 -19.47 -25.06
N GLU A 130 0.99 -18.81 -23.93
CA GLU A 130 1.63 -17.56 -23.46
C GLU A 130 2.44 -17.72 -22.15
N TRP A 131 2.71 -18.95 -21.72
CA TRP A 131 3.65 -19.23 -20.63
C TRP A 131 5.07 -19.51 -21.16
N PRO A 132 6.14 -18.96 -20.55
CA PRO A 132 6.13 -17.96 -19.48
C PRO A 132 5.68 -16.58 -19.98
N MET A 133 5.07 -15.80 -19.07
CA MET A 133 4.59 -14.45 -19.38
C MET A 133 5.74 -13.56 -19.89
N SER A 134 5.52 -12.87 -21.01
CA SER A 134 6.53 -12.02 -21.65
C SER A 134 5.97 -10.72 -22.25
N ASP A 135 4.67 -10.48 -22.12
CA ASP A 135 3.97 -9.28 -22.59
C ASP A 135 2.72 -9.05 -21.72
N TYR A 136 1.97 -7.98 -21.98
CA TYR A 136 0.64 -7.77 -21.41
C TYR A 136 -0.27 -8.98 -21.64
N VAL A 137 -1.17 -9.22 -20.69
CA VAL A 137 -2.08 -10.37 -20.70
C VAL A 137 -3.02 -10.28 -21.91
N SER A 138 -2.99 -11.31 -22.76
CA SER A 138 -3.90 -11.43 -23.91
C SER A 138 -5.36 -11.46 -23.48
N LYS A 139 -6.23 -10.84 -24.29
CA LYS A 139 -7.69 -10.97 -24.16
C LYS A 139 -8.16 -12.43 -24.17
N ASP A 140 -7.38 -13.33 -24.79
CA ASP A 140 -7.76 -14.74 -24.95
C ASP A 140 -7.84 -15.47 -23.60
N VAL A 141 -7.21 -14.91 -22.55
CA VAL A 141 -7.27 -15.45 -21.18
C VAL A 141 -8.70 -15.51 -20.62
N GLU A 142 -9.61 -14.65 -21.08
CA GLU A 142 -11.03 -14.65 -20.68
C GLU A 142 -11.75 -15.95 -21.08
N ASN A 143 -11.23 -16.67 -22.09
CA ASN A 143 -11.82 -17.93 -22.54
C ASN A 143 -11.43 -19.13 -21.66
N VAL A 144 -10.36 -19.00 -20.87
CA VAL A 144 -9.76 -20.11 -20.08
C VAL A 144 -9.84 -19.86 -18.57
N LEU A 145 -9.94 -18.60 -18.14
CA LEU A 145 -10.18 -18.25 -16.74
C LEU A 145 -11.67 -18.19 -16.40
N PRO A 146 -12.08 -18.57 -15.16
CA PRO A 146 -13.48 -18.50 -14.75
C PRO A 146 -13.98 -17.07 -14.53
N ARG A 147 -13.07 -16.11 -14.41
CA ARG A 147 -13.33 -14.68 -14.17
C ARG A 147 -12.11 -13.86 -14.56
N VAL A 148 -12.32 -12.59 -14.85
CA VAL A 148 -11.29 -11.56 -15.05
C VAL A 148 -11.70 -10.31 -14.28
N HIS A 149 -10.75 -9.41 -14.02
CA HIS A 149 -11.06 -8.16 -13.33
C HIS A 149 -12.01 -7.27 -14.16
N ARG A 150 -12.79 -6.40 -13.50
CA ARG A 150 -13.77 -5.52 -14.17
C ARG A 150 -13.16 -4.55 -15.19
N SER A 151 -11.88 -4.21 -15.05
CA SER A 151 -11.16 -3.34 -16.00
C SER A 151 -10.62 -4.08 -17.22
N PHE A 152 -10.80 -5.39 -17.32
CA PHE A 152 -10.33 -6.21 -18.44
C PHE A 152 -10.61 -5.63 -19.84
N PRO A 153 -11.80 -5.03 -20.12
CA PRO A 153 -12.10 -4.44 -21.43
C PRO A 153 -11.21 -3.26 -21.85
N GLU A 154 -10.41 -2.69 -20.93
CA GLU A 154 -9.45 -1.62 -21.22
C GLU A 154 -8.00 -1.96 -20.83
N THR A 155 -7.75 -3.09 -20.16
CA THR A 155 -6.42 -3.48 -19.63
C THR A 155 -5.83 -4.74 -20.25
N ALA A 156 -6.59 -5.56 -20.97
CA ALA A 156 -6.00 -6.66 -21.75
C ALA A 156 -5.17 -6.10 -22.92
N ARG A 157 -4.09 -6.79 -23.30
CA ARG A 157 -3.07 -6.36 -24.27
C ARG A 157 -3.64 -5.71 -25.53
N GLU A 158 -4.68 -6.30 -26.12
CA GLU A 158 -5.29 -5.84 -27.37
C GLU A 158 -6.16 -4.58 -27.21
N PHE A 159 -6.51 -4.20 -25.98
CA PHE A 159 -7.40 -3.09 -25.66
C PHE A 159 -6.69 -1.89 -25.01
N ILE A 160 -5.45 -2.07 -24.55
CA ILE A 160 -4.66 -0.99 -23.92
C ILE A 160 -4.46 0.16 -24.91
N ASN A 161 -4.86 1.37 -24.51
CA ASN A 161 -4.64 2.61 -25.26
C ASN A 161 -4.13 3.78 -24.38
N TYR A 162 -4.14 3.59 -23.07
CA TYR A 162 -3.74 4.54 -22.02
C TYR A 162 -3.48 3.73 -20.74
N VAL A 163 -2.91 4.36 -19.72
CA VAL A 163 -2.87 3.78 -18.37
C VAL A 163 -4.23 3.98 -17.72
N ALA A 164 -4.93 2.87 -17.47
CA ALA A 164 -6.25 2.84 -16.84
C ALA A 164 -6.18 3.31 -15.37
N PRO A 165 -7.26 3.88 -14.83
CA PRO A 165 -7.27 4.38 -13.46
C PRO A 165 -7.12 3.25 -12.45
N ASP A 166 -6.35 3.55 -11.41
CA ASP A 166 -6.03 2.60 -10.37
C ASP A 166 -5.66 3.28 -9.04
N ASP A 167 -5.98 2.66 -7.91
CA ASP A 167 -5.66 3.23 -6.61
C ASP A 167 -4.17 3.17 -6.26
N ASP A 168 -3.39 2.17 -6.68
CA ASP A 168 -1.93 2.17 -6.50
C ASP A 168 -1.28 3.41 -7.12
N ILE A 169 -1.69 3.70 -8.36
CA ILE A 169 -1.19 4.86 -9.11
C ILE A 169 -1.68 6.16 -8.47
N ASN A 170 -2.95 6.22 -8.08
CA ASN A 170 -3.51 7.38 -7.39
C ASN A 170 -2.74 7.67 -6.10
N TYR A 171 -2.48 6.67 -5.26
CA TYR A 171 -1.78 6.86 -4.01
C TYR A 171 -0.29 7.20 -4.19
N THR A 172 0.37 6.64 -5.20
CA THR A 172 1.73 7.04 -5.57
C THR A 172 1.78 8.53 -5.94
N ILE A 173 0.80 9.00 -6.73
CA ILE A 173 0.65 10.43 -7.06
C ILE A 173 0.33 11.26 -5.80
N MET A 174 -0.50 10.76 -4.89
CA MET A 174 -0.78 11.44 -3.61
C MET A 174 0.48 11.59 -2.74
N GLY A 175 1.33 10.56 -2.69
CA GLY A 175 2.63 10.62 -2.03
C GLY A 175 3.55 11.67 -2.65
N MET A 176 3.53 11.83 -3.97
CA MET A 176 4.26 12.92 -4.63
C MET A 176 3.68 14.30 -4.26
N LEU A 177 2.36 14.45 -4.32
CA LEU A 177 1.68 15.72 -4.03
C LEU A 177 1.91 16.19 -2.59
N ILE A 178 1.88 15.29 -1.61
CA ILE A 178 2.13 15.65 -0.20
C ILE A 178 3.56 16.13 -0.01
N LEU A 179 4.55 15.46 -0.63
CA LEU A 179 5.95 15.84 -0.54
C LEU A 179 6.25 17.15 -1.26
N GLU A 180 5.64 17.40 -2.42
CA GLU A 180 5.80 18.67 -3.12
C GLU A 180 5.20 19.85 -2.36
N LYS A 181 4.07 19.65 -1.67
CA LYS A 181 3.36 20.73 -0.99
C LYS A 181 3.90 21.01 0.41
N TYR A 182 4.28 19.97 1.16
CA TYR A 182 4.62 20.08 2.58
C TYR A 182 6.03 19.57 2.93
N GLY A 183 6.76 18.99 1.97
CA GLY A 183 8.09 18.43 2.21
C GLY A 183 8.06 17.21 3.15
N ALA A 184 9.19 16.96 3.80
CA ALA A 184 9.39 15.82 4.68
C ALA A 184 8.63 15.90 6.01
N ASP A 185 8.16 17.10 6.39
CA ASP A 185 7.54 17.37 7.69
C ASP A 185 6.01 17.32 7.65
N PHE A 186 5.42 16.72 6.60
CA PHE A 186 3.97 16.59 6.48
C PHE A 186 3.37 15.86 7.68
N THR A 187 2.15 16.25 8.05
CA THR A 187 1.39 15.68 9.16
C THR A 187 0.15 14.93 8.67
N HIS A 188 -0.48 14.16 9.55
CA HIS A 188 -1.79 13.53 9.27
C HIS A 188 -2.88 14.54 8.90
N GLU A 189 -2.82 15.78 9.43
CA GLU A 189 -3.77 16.82 9.03
C GLU A 189 -3.53 17.29 7.59
N ASN A 190 -2.26 17.36 7.16
CA ASN A 190 -1.95 17.66 5.76
C ASN A 190 -2.40 16.54 4.82
N MET A 191 -2.24 15.28 5.23
CA MET A 191 -2.77 14.13 4.48
C MET A 191 -4.28 14.20 4.38
N LYS A 192 -4.97 14.45 5.51
CA LYS A 192 -6.42 14.63 5.56
C LYS A 192 -6.89 15.70 4.57
N GLU A 193 -6.28 16.89 4.60
CA GLU A 193 -6.57 17.98 3.66
C GLU A 193 -6.42 17.51 2.22
N LEU A 194 -5.28 16.90 1.89
CA LEU A 194 -4.97 16.44 0.54
C LEU A 194 -5.94 15.37 0.05
N TRP A 195 -6.26 14.38 0.90
CA TRP A 195 -7.15 13.26 0.59
C TRP A 195 -8.57 13.74 0.31
N ILE A 196 -9.11 14.65 1.15
CA ILE A 196 -10.44 15.23 0.94
C ILE A 196 -10.54 15.95 -0.41
N HIS A 197 -9.47 16.62 -0.83
CA HIS A 197 -9.45 17.36 -2.09
C HIS A 197 -9.32 16.47 -3.33
N HIS A 198 -8.62 15.34 -3.22
CA HIS A 198 -8.18 14.58 -4.40
C HIS A 198 -8.73 13.16 -4.49
N LEU A 199 -9.17 12.53 -3.42
CA LEU A 199 -9.67 11.15 -3.45
C LEU A 199 -11.19 11.13 -3.44
N PRO A 200 -11.85 10.78 -4.56
CA PRO A 200 -13.25 10.41 -4.51
C PRO A 200 -13.45 9.19 -3.60
N ILE A 201 -14.48 9.22 -2.76
CA ILE A 201 -14.77 8.12 -1.83
C ILE A 201 -14.88 6.76 -2.55
N GLY A 202 -15.43 6.75 -3.78
CA GLY A 202 -15.61 5.53 -4.57
C GLY A 202 -14.32 4.89 -5.13
N THR A 203 -13.16 5.54 -4.96
CA THR A 203 -11.85 5.03 -5.40
C THR A 203 -10.96 4.66 -4.20
N THR A 204 -11.55 4.45 -3.03
CA THR A 204 -10.83 4.09 -1.80
C THR A 204 -11.51 2.88 -1.18
N PHE A 205 -10.73 2.01 -0.55
CA PHE A 205 -11.21 0.75 0.00
C PHE A 205 -10.79 0.58 1.46
N GLY A 206 -11.51 -0.26 2.20
CA GLY A 206 -11.17 -0.64 3.58
C GLY A 206 -10.79 0.53 4.51
N PRO A 207 -9.58 0.52 5.10
CA PRO A 207 -9.04 1.60 5.92
C PRO A 207 -9.06 2.99 5.35
N GLU A 208 -8.65 3.14 4.11
CA GLU A 208 -8.57 4.41 3.42
C GLU A 208 -9.97 5.02 3.30
N ASN A 209 -10.95 4.20 2.91
CA ASN A 209 -12.34 4.63 2.77
C ASN A 209 -12.94 5.11 4.08
N THR A 210 -12.71 4.34 5.15
CA THR A 210 -13.23 4.66 6.48
C THR A 210 -12.62 5.96 7.00
N LYS A 211 -11.30 6.14 6.82
CA LYS A 211 -10.61 7.37 7.24
C LYS A 211 -11.03 8.58 6.43
N LEU A 212 -11.23 8.45 5.12
CA LEU A 212 -11.67 9.52 4.25
C LEU A 212 -13.10 9.97 4.60
N LEU A 213 -14.01 9.03 4.86
CA LEU A 213 -15.38 9.33 5.31
C LEU A 213 -15.38 10.08 6.63
N LYS A 214 -14.62 9.59 7.63
CA LYS A 214 -14.44 10.27 8.92
C LYS A 214 -13.94 11.70 8.70
N SER A 215 -12.86 11.83 7.94
CA SER A 215 -12.22 13.09 7.64
C SER A 215 -13.16 14.11 6.99
N GLY A 216 -14.02 13.66 6.08
CA GLY A 216 -15.03 14.50 5.43
C GLY A 216 -16.17 14.92 6.36
N MET A 217 -16.54 14.10 7.34
CA MET A 217 -17.54 14.46 8.35
C MET A 217 -17.02 15.47 9.38
N ASP A 218 -15.73 15.36 9.72
CA ASP A 218 -15.06 16.25 10.67
C ASP A 218 -14.71 17.62 10.06
N LEU A 219 -15.02 17.84 8.79
CA LEU A 219 -14.91 19.15 8.18
C LEU A 219 -15.82 20.12 8.93
N LYS A 220 -15.21 21.09 9.62
CA LYS A 220 -15.94 22.25 10.14
C LYS A 220 -16.60 22.93 8.94
N ILE A 221 -17.93 22.84 8.82
CA ILE A 221 -18.75 23.48 7.78
C ILE A 221 -18.24 24.93 7.60
N ASP A 222 -17.47 25.22 6.56
CA ASP A 222 -16.92 26.54 6.22
C ASP A 222 -16.28 27.36 7.38
N GLY A 223 -15.67 26.70 8.37
CA GLY A 223 -15.16 27.39 9.57
C GLY A 223 -16.26 28.05 10.42
N MET A 224 -17.51 27.64 10.22
CA MET A 224 -18.65 28.00 11.03
C MET A 224 -18.58 27.26 12.36
N ASP A 225 -18.72 28.01 13.43
CA ASP A 225 -18.92 27.49 14.77
C ASP A 225 -20.31 27.90 15.28
N ARG A 226 -20.62 27.55 16.53
CA ARG A 226 -21.88 27.97 17.17
C ARG A 226 -22.11 29.48 17.07
N SER A 227 -21.06 30.30 17.16
CA SER A 227 -21.19 31.75 17.06
C SER A 227 -21.64 32.18 15.67
N THR A 228 -21.20 31.46 14.63
CA THR A 228 -21.60 31.69 13.25
C THR A 228 -23.08 31.39 12.99
N PHE A 229 -23.64 30.36 13.64
CA PHE A 229 -25.09 30.07 13.58
C PHE A 229 -25.95 31.04 14.38
N LEU A 230 -25.35 31.77 15.31
CA LEU A 230 -26.03 32.79 16.13
C LEU A 230 -25.97 34.19 15.48
N GLU A 231 -25.05 34.41 14.54
CA GLU A 231 -25.00 35.64 13.75
C GLU A 231 -26.15 35.70 12.72
N LYS A 232 -26.91 36.80 12.75
CA LYS A 232 -27.86 37.15 11.68
C LYS A 232 -27.21 38.21 10.78
N GLY A 233 -26.75 37.79 9.60
CA GLY A 233 -26.14 38.67 8.60
C GLY A 233 -24.62 38.65 8.68
N GLY A 234 -23.98 38.01 7.70
CA GLY A 234 -22.54 37.84 7.65
C GLY A 234 -21.80 39.16 7.51
N ASN A 235 -21.11 39.56 8.58
CA ASN A 235 -19.88 40.36 8.63
C ASN A 235 -19.54 40.69 10.09
N GLY A 236 -19.22 39.67 10.89
CA GLY A 236 -18.62 39.82 12.23
C GLY A 236 -17.17 39.31 12.26
N PRO A 237 -16.30 39.85 13.12
CA PRO A 237 -14.93 39.36 13.25
C PRO A 237 -14.92 37.91 13.77
N ARG A 238 -14.36 37.00 12.96
CA ARG A 238 -14.22 35.57 13.28
C ARG A 238 -13.18 35.36 14.37
N ASN A 239 -13.60 35.40 15.63
CA ASN A 239 -12.79 34.91 16.73
C ASN A 239 -12.92 33.38 16.76
N VAL A 240 -11.95 32.69 16.16
CA VAL A 240 -11.83 31.23 16.30
C VAL A 240 -11.52 30.93 17.76
N LEU A 241 -12.52 30.46 18.50
CA LEU A 241 -12.29 29.91 19.84
C LEU A 241 -11.50 28.61 19.69
N PRO A 242 -10.49 28.35 20.55
CA PRO A 242 -9.87 27.03 20.62
C PRO A 242 -10.97 26.02 20.92
N THR A 243 -11.10 24.99 20.09
CA THR A 243 -12.01 23.88 20.39
C THR A 243 -11.33 23.00 21.41
N ASP A 244 -11.87 23.00 22.63
CA ASP A 244 -11.60 21.99 23.64
C ASP A 244 -11.81 20.60 23.03
N ASN A 245 -10.82 19.75 23.20
CA ASN A 245 -10.70 18.40 22.68
C ASN A 245 -11.92 17.55 23.08
N PRO A 246 -12.81 17.12 22.16
CA PRO A 246 -13.79 16.11 22.45
C PRO A 246 -13.35 14.84 21.73
N GLU A 247 -12.72 13.92 22.45
CA GLU A 247 -12.72 12.52 22.03
C GLU A 247 -14.20 12.05 22.06
N ASP A 248 -14.92 12.29 20.97
CA ASP A 248 -16.34 11.97 20.86
C ASP A 248 -16.49 10.47 20.58
N LEU A 249 -17.60 9.86 21.05
CA LEU A 249 -17.93 8.45 20.78
C LEU A 249 -17.94 8.09 19.27
N ILE A 250 -18.12 9.08 18.39
CA ILE A 250 -18.03 8.93 16.92
C ILE A 250 -16.58 8.66 16.47
N ASP A 251 -15.57 9.18 17.18
CA ASP A 251 -14.15 8.91 16.90
C ASP A 251 -13.80 7.46 17.22
N VAL A 252 -14.22 6.98 18.39
CA VAL A 252 -14.07 5.57 18.82
C VAL A 252 -14.70 4.62 17.80
N PHE A 253 -15.88 4.99 17.29
CA PHE A 253 -16.59 4.22 16.29
C PHE A 253 -15.79 4.15 14.97
N ASN A 254 -15.33 5.27 14.42
CA ASN A 254 -14.60 5.27 13.15
C ASN A 254 -13.18 4.69 13.26
N ASP A 255 -12.50 4.86 14.39
CA ASP A 255 -11.11 4.40 14.59
C ASP A 255 -11.04 2.89 14.95
N ILE A 256 -12.11 2.29 15.47
CA ILE A 256 -12.19 0.84 15.74
C ILE A 256 -12.88 0.05 14.62
N LEU A 257 -13.76 0.68 13.82
CA LEU A 257 -14.51 0.02 12.73
C LEU A 257 -13.75 -0.09 11.42
N ASN A 258 -12.44 -0.25 11.53
CA ASN A 258 -11.56 -0.31 10.40
C ASN A 258 -10.94 -1.71 10.24
N PRO A 259 -11.70 -2.72 9.77
CA PRO A 259 -11.13 -4.02 9.49
C PRO A 259 -10.17 -3.91 8.30
N GLY A 260 -9.10 -4.70 8.34
CA GLY A 260 -8.11 -4.77 7.27
C GLY A 260 -6.94 -3.81 7.44
N ASP A 261 -6.71 -3.28 8.64
CA ASP A 261 -5.59 -2.39 8.95
C ASP A 261 -4.20 -3.06 8.89
N GLU A 262 -4.14 -4.37 8.59
CA GLU A 262 -2.94 -5.14 8.27
C GLU A 262 -2.84 -5.59 6.79
N LEU A 263 -3.77 -5.14 5.93
CA LEU A 263 -3.75 -5.44 4.48
C LEU A 263 -2.85 -4.48 3.69
N CYS A 264 -2.69 -4.73 2.39
CA CYS A 264 -1.78 -4.02 1.49
C CYS A 264 -2.15 -2.56 1.18
N GLY A 265 -3.32 -2.03 1.57
CA GLY A 265 -3.75 -0.67 1.20
C GLY A 265 -2.81 0.45 1.65
N ALA A 266 -2.01 0.23 2.69
CA ALA A 266 -0.90 1.11 3.02
C ALA A 266 0.37 0.84 2.23
N ALA A 267 0.64 -0.41 1.85
CA ALA A 267 1.86 -0.82 1.14
C ALA A 267 1.96 -0.15 -0.25
N ILE A 268 0.84 -0.03 -0.95
CA ILE A 268 0.74 0.59 -2.30
C ILE A 268 1.07 2.10 -2.32
N ARG A 269 1.25 2.71 -1.14
CA ARG A 269 1.59 4.14 -0.97
C ARG A 269 3.07 4.38 -0.69
N ALA A 270 3.85 3.31 -0.50
CA ALA A 270 5.24 3.37 -0.05
C ALA A 270 6.19 4.04 -1.06
N ASP A 271 5.93 3.85 -2.34
CA ASP A 271 6.84 4.11 -3.45
C ASP A 271 7.39 5.54 -3.45
N ALA A 272 6.51 6.54 -3.32
CA ALA A 272 6.90 7.95 -3.35
C ALA A 272 7.92 8.30 -2.24
N TYR A 273 7.84 7.65 -1.08
CA TYR A 273 8.76 7.86 0.03
C TYR A 273 10.12 7.21 -0.21
N GLY A 274 10.13 6.03 -0.85
CA GLY A 274 11.35 5.39 -1.34
C GLY A 274 12.04 6.24 -2.41
N TYR A 275 11.28 6.77 -3.37
CA TYR A 275 11.77 7.67 -4.42
C TYR A 275 12.42 8.93 -3.85
N ALA A 276 11.80 9.54 -2.84
CA ALA A 276 12.25 10.81 -2.29
C ALA A 276 13.59 10.74 -1.54
N TYR A 277 13.96 9.56 -1.01
CA TYR A 277 15.13 9.40 -0.15
C TYR A 277 16.11 8.33 -0.66
N PRO A 278 16.79 8.54 -1.81
CA PRO A 278 17.80 7.61 -2.32
C PRO A 278 18.88 7.31 -1.27
N GLY A 279 19.08 6.02 -0.98
CA GLY A 279 20.10 5.56 -0.04
C GLY A 279 19.93 6.02 1.41
N ASN A 280 18.77 6.57 1.79
CA ASN A 280 18.42 6.91 3.16
C ASN A 280 17.14 6.16 3.60
N PRO A 281 17.25 4.84 3.83
CA PRO A 281 16.09 4.02 4.18
C PRO A 281 15.48 4.40 5.54
N ALA A 282 16.22 5.09 6.42
CA ALA A 282 15.69 5.60 7.68
C ALA A 282 14.58 6.65 7.44
N MET A 283 14.86 7.65 6.60
CA MET A 283 13.85 8.67 6.25
C MET A 283 12.71 8.08 5.41
N ALA A 284 13.02 7.22 4.43
CA ALA A 284 11.99 6.56 3.62
C ALA A 284 11.01 5.77 4.49
N SER A 285 11.53 4.97 5.44
CA SER A 285 10.71 4.19 6.39
C SER A 285 9.90 5.06 7.33
N GLU A 286 10.46 6.18 7.81
CA GLU A 286 9.75 7.08 8.71
C GLU A 286 8.56 7.76 8.01
N LEU A 287 8.74 8.24 6.78
CA LEU A 287 7.66 8.86 6.02
C LEU A 287 6.60 7.83 5.62
N ALA A 288 7.02 6.63 5.24
CA ALA A 288 6.14 5.49 5.01
C ALA A 288 5.33 5.13 6.27
N TRP A 289 5.95 5.09 7.45
CA TRP A 289 5.23 4.90 8.72
C TRP A 289 4.21 6.03 8.95
N ARG A 290 4.61 7.27 8.70
CA ARG A 290 3.75 8.44 8.93
C ARG A 290 2.53 8.40 8.03
N ASP A 291 2.69 8.05 6.77
CA ASP A 291 1.58 7.87 5.84
C ASP A 291 0.71 6.66 6.18
N ALA A 292 1.31 5.50 6.41
CA ALA A 292 0.60 4.26 6.70
C ALA A 292 -0.21 4.34 8.00
N SER A 293 0.38 4.90 9.07
CA SER A 293 -0.25 5.03 10.39
C SER A 293 -1.48 5.94 10.41
N PHE A 294 -1.76 6.66 9.32
CA PHE A 294 -3.00 7.40 9.17
C PHE A 294 -4.23 6.49 9.06
N THR A 295 -4.06 5.27 8.52
CA THR A 295 -5.16 4.31 8.28
C THR A 295 -4.87 2.87 8.74
N HIS A 296 -3.60 2.45 8.77
CA HIS A 296 -3.18 1.07 9.03
C HIS A 296 -2.37 0.95 10.33
N ASN A 297 -2.20 -0.30 10.80
CA ASN A 297 -1.37 -0.66 11.95
C ASN A 297 -0.47 -1.86 11.66
N ARG A 298 0.50 -2.09 12.55
CA ARG A 298 1.31 -3.33 12.62
C ARG A 298 1.79 -3.80 11.25
N THR A 299 1.37 -4.99 10.80
CA THR A 299 1.83 -5.59 9.54
C THR A 299 1.59 -4.69 8.33
N GLY A 300 0.45 -3.98 8.29
CA GLY A 300 0.14 -2.99 7.26
C GLY A 300 1.21 -1.91 7.18
N VAL A 301 1.58 -1.37 8.34
CA VAL A 301 2.62 -0.33 8.49
C VAL A 301 4.01 -0.90 8.23
N TYR A 302 4.36 -2.07 8.76
CA TYR A 302 5.67 -2.67 8.61
C TYR A 302 5.97 -3.04 7.16
N GLY A 303 4.96 -3.51 6.42
CA GLY A 303 5.06 -3.74 4.98
C GLY A 303 5.40 -2.47 4.20
N THR A 304 4.68 -1.37 4.47
CA THR A 304 4.95 -0.06 3.83
C THR A 304 6.37 0.44 4.14
N MET A 305 6.79 0.35 5.41
CA MET A 305 8.13 0.75 5.83
C MET A 305 9.22 -0.06 5.10
N PHE A 306 9.03 -1.39 5.04
CA PHE A 306 9.95 -2.28 4.34
C PHE A 306 10.05 -1.95 2.84
N ILE A 307 8.93 -1.74 2.15
CA ILE A 307 8.92 -1.41 0.71
C ILE A 307 9.64 -0.09 0.45
N ALA A 308 9.32 0.96 1.23
CA ALA A 308 9.98 2.26 1.07
C ALA A 308 11.49 2.19 1.33
N ALA A 309 11.91 1.42 2.35
CA ALA A 309 13.32 1.15 2.62
C ALA A 309 14.00 0.40 1.47
N ALA A 310 13.36 -0.63 0.92
CA ALA A 310 13.88 -1.42 -0.19
C ALA A 310 14.06 -0.58 -1.46
N ILE A 311 13.06 0.25 -1.82
CA ILE A 311 13.13 1.16 -2.97
C ILE A 311 14.24 2.21 -2.75
N SER A 312 14.37 2.75 -1.54
CA SER A 312 15.44 3.69 -1.19
C SER A 312 16.83 3.06 -1.37
N CYS A 313 17.02 1.84 -0.88
CA CYS A 313 18.25 1.05 -1.02
C CYS A 313 18.54 0.68 -2.48
N ALA A 314 17.52 0.27 -3.24
CA ALA A 314 17.65 -0.16 -4.63
C ALA A 314 18.24 0.91 -5.56
N GLN A 315 18.03 2.19 -5.26
CA GLN A 315 18.61 3.28 -6.05
C GLN A 315 20.14 3.34 -5.98
N ILE A 316 20.77 2.71 -4.99
CA ILE A 316 22.20 2.87 -4.71
C ILE A 316 22.95 1.56 -4.50
N MET A 317 22.27 0.45 -4.22
CA MET A 317 22.90 -0.84 -3.89
C MET A 317 22.84 -1.79 -5.09
N GLU A 318 23.91 -2.55 -5.29
CA GLU A 318 24.02 -3.53 -6.39
C GLU A 318 23.62 -4.93 -5.94
N ASP A 319 23.94 -5.31 -4.70
CA ASP A 319 23.60 -6.61 -4.13
C ASP A 319 22.12 -6.63 -3.70
N ARG A 320 21.34 -7.49 -4.36
CA ARG A 320 19.91 -7.67 -4.13
C ARG A 320 19.62 -8.22 -2.74
N ASP A 321 20.48 -9.10 -2.23
CA ASP A 321 20.31 -9.67 -0.89
C ASP A 321 20.57 -8.58 0.16
N GLU A 322 21.58 -7.73 -0.03
CA GLU A 322 21.89 -6.64 0.88
C GLU A 322 20.76 -5.58 0.95
N ILE A 323 20.05 -5.34 -0.15
CA ILE A 323 18.85 -4.48 -0.19
C ILE A 323 17.77 -5.02 0.77
N ILE A 324 17.43 -6.31 0.65
CA ILE A 324 16.41 -6.95 1.47
C ILE A 324 16.85 -7.04 2.94
N GLU A 325 18.10 -7.43 3.19
CA GLU A 325 18.68 -7.49 4.54
C GLU A 325 18.68 -6.11 5.21
N THR A 326 18.93 -5.04 4.45
CA THR A 326 18.89 -3.67 4.97
C THR A 326 17.46 -3.21 5.25
N ALA A 327 16.52 -3.47 4.33
CA ALA A 327 15.12 -3.10 4.51
C ALA A 327 14.49 -3.80 5.73
N LEU A 328 14.80 -5.08 5.96
CA LEU A 328 14.33 -5.85 7.13
C LEU A 328 14.80 -5.28 8.49
N LYS A 329 15.84 -4.44 8.51
CA LYS A 329 16.30 -3.77 9.73
C LYS A 329 15.39 -2.62 10.17
N PHE A 330 14.49 -2.16 9.30
CA PHE A 330 13.55 -1.06 9.55
C PHE A 330 12.16 -1.52 9.99
N VAL A 331 11.99 -2.79 10.36
CA VAL A 331 10.75 -3.32 10.95
C VAL A 331 11.02 -3.93 12.34
N PRO A 332 10.02 -4.08 13.22
CA PRO A 332 10.21 -4.72 14.52
C PRO A 332 10.71 -6.17 14.42
N GLN A 333 11.85 -6.48 15.02
CA GLN A 333 12.56 -7.75 14.85
C GLN A 333 11.88 -8.95 15.53
N LYS A 334 10.88 -8.68 16.40
CA LYS A 334 10.06 -9.70 17.08
C LYS A 334 8.60 -9.69 16.60
N SER A 335 8.33 -9.17 15.40
CA SER A 335 6.99 -9.17 14.79
C SER A 335 6.75 -10.42 13.92
N ARG A 336 5.48 -10.74 13.66
CA ARG A 336 5.11 -11.75 12.66
C ARG A 336 5.64 -11.39 11.28
N PHE A 337 5.58 -10.11 10.92
CA PHE A 337 6.10 -9.60 9.65
C PHE A 337 7.57 -9.95 9.47
N TYR A 338 8.42 -9.61 10.44
CA TYR A 338 9.85 -9.92 10.35
C TYR A 338 10.11 -11.42 10.27
N GLU A 339 9.47 -12.23 11.12
CA GLU A 339 9.63 -13.69 11.13
C GLU A 339 9.28 -14.31 9.77
N ARG A 340 8.10 -13.98 9.24
CA ARG A 340 7.55 -14.61 8.03
C ARG A 340 8.28 -14.14 6.78
N VAL A 341 8.55 -12.84 6.66
CA VAL A 341 9.30 -12.30 5.52
C VAL A 341 10.75 -12.79 5.53
N SER A 342 11.38 -12.90 6.69
CA SER A 342 12.73 -13.49 6.78
C SER A 342 12.74 -14.96 6.36
N ALA A 343 11.68 -15.71 6.68
CA ALA A 343 11.53 -17.09 6.19
C ALA A 343 11.37 -17.14 4.67
N CYS A 344 10.51 -16.30 4.07
CA CYS A 344 10.39 -16.18 2.61
C CYS A 344 11.72 -15.82 1.97
N PHE A 345 12.44 -14.83 2.51
CA PHE A 345 13.74 -14.41 1.99
C PHE A 345 14.76 -15.55 2.00
N LYS A 346 14.79 -16.35 3.06
CA LYS A 346 15.62 -17.55 3.12
C LYS A 346 15.23 -18.57 2.04
N ASP A 347 13.94 -18.86 1.89
CA ASP A 347 13.46 -19.81 0.87
C ASP A 347 13.84 -19.35 -0.55
N VAL A 348 13.74 -18.04 -0.83
CA VAL A 348 14.17 -17.44 -2.10
C VAL A 348 15.67 -17.62 -2.33
N LYS A 349 16.52 -17.38 -1.32
CA LYS A 349 17.97 -17.57 -1.43
C LYS A 349 18.37 -19.02 -1.67
N ASP A 350 17.60 -19.95 -1.10
CA ASP A 350 17.84 -21.40 -1.19
C ASP A 350 17.15 -22.04 -2.42
N SER A 351 16.68 -21.24 -3.39
CA SER A 351 15.98 -21.72 -4.60
C SER A 351 16.78 -21.41 -5.87
N ASP A 352 16.70 -22.29 -6.87
CA ASP A 352 17.40 -22.15 -8.15
C ASP A 352 16.58 -21.37 -9.19
N SER A 353 15.27 -21.23 -8.97
CA SER A 353 14.32 -20.55 -9.85
C SER A 353 13.25 -19.81 -9.06
N TRP A 354 12.60 -18.83 -9.70
CA TRP A 354 11.50 -18.10 -9.08
C TRP A 354 10.27 -18.99 -8.88
N GLU A 355 10.04 -19.98 -9.75
CA GLU A 355 8.96 -20.95 -9.60
C GLU A 355 9.15 -21.83 -8.37
N GLU A 356 10.38 -22.33 -8.14
CA GLU A 356 10.70 -23.12 -6.94
C GLU A 356 10.53 -22.30 -5.65
N ALA A 357 10.99 -21.05 -5.67
CA ALA A 357 10.81 -20.14 -4.54
C ALA A 357 9.32 -19.83 -4.29
N TYR A 358 8.53 -19.63 -5.36
CA TYR A 358 7.10 -19.42 -5.28
C TYR A 358 6.40 -20.63 -4.63
N ASP A 359 6.72 -21.86 -5.05
CA ASP A 359 6.14 -23.06 -4.45
C ASP A 359 6.44 -23.14 -2.94
N LYS A 360 7.69 -22.88 -2.52
CA LYS A 360 8.07 -22.85 -1.09
C LYS A 360 7.33 -21.76 -0.31
N ILE A 361 7.14 -20.58 -0.88
CA ILE A 361 6.42 -19.47 -0.26
C ILE A 361 4.92 -19.82 -0.16
N SER A 362 4.32 -20.29 -1.25
CA SER A 362 2.90 -20.63 -1.34
C SER A 362 2.54 -21.79 -0.41
N ASP A 363 3.40 -22.81 -0.29
CA ASP A 363 3.20 -23.91 0.64
C ASP A 363 3.12 -23.45 2.11
N LYS A 364 3.86 -22.40 2.48
CA LYS A 364 3.90 -21.87 3.86
C LYS A 364 2.88 -20.79 4.12
N TYR A 365 2.64 -19.93 3.14
CA TYR A 365 1.91 -18.67 3.31
C TYR A 365 0.79 -18.47 2.30
N GLY A 366 0.44 -19.50 1.51
CA GLY A 366 -0.64 -19.50 0.51
C GLY A 366 -2.04 -19.17 1.07
N GLU A 367 -2.24 -19.34 2.38
CA GLU A 367 -3.46 -18.88 3.07
C GLU A 367 -3.56 -17.34 3.13
N TYR A 368 -2.44 -16.64 2.97
CA TYR A 368 -2.34 -15.19 2.90
C TYR A 368 -2.40 -14.72 1.44
N GLY A 369 -3.51 -15.00 0.76
CA GLY A 369 -3.76 -14.55 -0.61
C GLY A 369 -4.05 -13.04 -0.72
N HIS A 370 -4.79 -12.66 -1.77
CA HIS A 370 -5.08 -11.26 -2.16
C HIS A 370 -5.16 -10.25 -0.99
N CYS A 371 -4.38 -9.17 -1.14
CA CYS A 371 -4.16 -8.07 -0.19
C CYS A 371 -3.47 -8.43 1.14
N ARG A 372 -3.13 -9.70 1.41
CA ARG A 372 -2.46 -10.10 2.66
C ARG A 372 -0.94 -10.08 2.49
N ILE A 373 -0.29 -9.16 3.20
CA ILE A 373 1.09 -8.73 2.97
C ILE A 373 2.16 -9.84 3.02
N TYR A 374 2.03 -10.88 3.85
CA TYR A 374 3.14 -11.80 4.10
C TYR A 374 3.61 -12.56 2.86
N GLN A 375 2.67 -13.16 2.12
CA GLN A 375 2.98 -13.89 0.89
C GLN A 375 3.47 -12.91 -0.17
N GLU A 376 2.78 -11.78 -0.31
CA GLU A 376 3.07 -10.75 -1.30
C GLU A 376 4.50 -10.20 -1.20
N ILE A 377 4.96 -9.89 0.02
CA ILE A 377 6.34 -9.43 0.23
C ILE A 377 7.34 -10.55 -0.09
N GLY A 378 7.02 -11.80 0.22
CA GLY A 378 7.83 -12.94 -0.19
C GLY A 378 7.98 -13.03 -1.71
N MET A 379 6.87 -12.85 -2.43
CA MET A 379 6.83 -12.87 -3.91
C MET A 379 7.54 -11.64 -4.52
N LEU A 380 7.49 -10.48 -3.87
CA LEU A 380 8.25 -9.29 -4.25
C LEU A 380 9.78 -9.52 -4.11
N ILE A 381 10.20 -10.15 -3.02
CA ILE A 381 11.60 -10.55 -2.81
C ILE A 381 12.04 -11.56 -3.87
N ASN A 382 11.19 -12.54 -4.17
CA ASN A 382 11.39 -13.53 -5.22
C ASN A 382 11.60 -12.85 -6.58
N THR A 383 10.71 -11.92 -6.94
CA THR A 383 10.81 -11.11 -8.15
C THR A 383 12.13 -10.34 -8.23
N LEU A 384 12.51 -9.61 -7.16
CA LEU A 384 13.79 -8.87 -7.15
C LEU A 384 14.97 -9.81 -7.38
N LYS A 385 14.97 -11.00 -6.75
CA LYS A 385 16.07 -11.96 -6.84
C LYS A 385 16.29 -12.46 -8.26
N PHE A 386 15.24 -12.82 -8.98
CA PHE A 386 15.33 -13.52 -10.27
C PHE A 386 15.11 -12.63 -11.50
N ALA A 387 14.66 -11.39 -11.34
CA ALA A 387 14.48 -10.48 -12.47
C ALA A 387 15.80 -10.26 -13.24
N GLU A 388 15.73 -10.36 -14.56
CA GLU A 388 16.88 -10.07 -15.46
C GLU A 388 16.88 -8.61 -15.93
N ASN A 389 15.68 -8.05 -16.06
CA ASN A 389 15.39 -6.65 -16.37
C ASN A 389 14.00 -6.31 -15.81
N VAL A 390 13.52 -5.08 -16.03
CA VAL A 390 12.24 -4.64 -15.47
C VAL A 390 11.06 -5.42 -16.08
N GLY A 391 11.01 -5.56 -17.40
CA GLY A 391 9.94 -6.27 -18.11
C GLY A 391 9.81 -7.74 -17.68
N HIS A 392 10.94 -8.44 -17.56
CA HIS A 392 10.97 -9.81 -17.06
C HIS A 392 10.48 -9.90 -15.60
N GLY A 393 10.91 -8.97 -14.75
CA GLY A 393 10.53 -8.99 -13.34
C GLY A 393 9.05 -8.72 -13.10
N ILE A 394 8.42 -7.76 -13.79
CA ILE A 394 6.97 -7.54 -13.65
C ILE A 394 6.16 -8.75 -14.14
N CYS A 395 6.65 -9.48 -15.17
CA CYS A 395 6.05 -10.75 -15.59
C CYS A 395 6.15 -11.82 -14.50
N ILE A 396 7.32 -11.96 -13.85
CA ILE A 396 7.50 -12.88 -12.71
C ILE A 396 6.50 -12.52 -11.60
N GLN A 397 6.42 -11.24 -11.22
CA GLN A 397 5.53 -10.81 -10.14
C GLN A 397 4.07 -11.16 -10.41
N VAL A 398 3.55 -10.79 -11.57
CA VAL A 398 2.15 -11.03 -11.94
C VAL A 398 1.86 -12.54 -12.08
N SER A 399 2.83 -13.32 -12.57
CA SER A 399 2.69 -14.78 -12.69
C SER A 399 2.57 -15.51 -11.35
N GLN A 400 2.99 -14.89 -10.23
CA GLN A 400 2.87 -15.48 -8.89
C GLN A 400 1.44 -15.35 -8.30
N GLY A 401 0.58 -14.52 -8.90
CA GLY A 401 -0.82 -14.35 -8.49
C GLY A 401 -1.03 -13.49 -7.25
N ALA A 402 -2.10 -13.79 -6.51
CA ALA A 402 -2.64 -13.03 -5.39
C ALA A 402 -3.11 -11.61 -5.77
N ASP A 403 -2.39 -10.56 -5.38
CA ASP A 403 -2.72 -9.16 -5.64
C ASP A 403 -1.88 -8.58 -6.78
N THR A 404 -2.28 -8.91 -8.00
CA THR A 404 -1.40 -8.87 -9.18
C THR A 404 -1.09 -7.47 -9.68
N ASP A 405 -2.03 -6.54 -9.66
CA ASP A 405 -1.78 -5.16 -10.09
C ASP A 405 -1.02 -4.37 -9.04
N SER A 406 -1.39 -4.48 -7.76
CA SER A 406 -0.70 -3.75 -6.71
C SER A 406 0.76 -4.16 -6.56
N PHE A 407 1.03 -5.47 -6.45
CA PHE A 407 2.42 -5.92 -6.38
C PHE A 407 3.10 -5.87 -7.75
N GLY A 408 2.36 -5.93 -8.86
CA GLY A 408 2.86 -5.57 -10.18
C GLY A 408 3.43 -4.14 -10.18
N ALA A 409 2.69 -3.17 -9.62
CA ALA A 409 3.12 -1.79 -9.49
C ALA A 409 4.35 -1.65 -8.59
N THR A 410 4.30 -2.20 -7.37
CA THR A 410 5.42 -2.14 -6.42
C THR A 410 6.68 -2.83 -6.94
N SER A 411 6.55 -3.97 -7.64
CA SER A 411 7.70 -4.64 -8.26
C SER A 411 8.29 -3.81 -9.40
N GLY A 412 7.46 -3.20 -10.25
CA GLY A 412 7.91 -2.27 -11.29
C GLY A 412 8.69 -1.09 -10.70
N SER A 413 8.17 -0.49 -9.64
CA SER A 413 8.83 0.57 -8.87
C SER A 413 10.19 0.17 -8.33
N LEU A 414 10.25 -0.95 -7.59
CA LEU A 414 11.48 -1.48 -7.01
C LEU A 414 12.53 -1.82 -8.08
N LEU A 415 12.12 -2.51 -9.15
CA LEU A 415 13.00 -2.93 -10.23
C LEU A 415 13.46 -1.74 -11.09
N GLY A 416 12.60 -0.76 -11.36
CA GLY A 416 12.98 0.44 -12.09
C GLY A 416 13.95 1.32 -11.30
N ALA A 417 13.82 1.38 -9.97
CA ALA A 417 14.80 2.03 -9.10
C ALA A 417 16.15 1.28 -9.12
N TYR A 418 16.12 -0.05 -9.05
CA TYR A 418 17.29 -0.93 -9.04
C TYR A 418 18.06 -0.93 -10.37
N PHE A 419 17.39 -1.25 -11.48
CA PHE A 419 18.02 -1.33 -12.79
C PHE A 419 18.28 0.04 -13.40
N GLY A 420 17.42 1.02 -13.11
CA GLY A 420 17.51 2.37 -13.68
C GLY A 420 17.13 2.43 -15.17
N PRO A 421 17.40 3.57 -15.83
CA PRO A 421 16.97 3.83 -17.20
C PRO A 421 17.55 2.83 -18.21
N GLY A 422 16.76 2.47 -19.23
CA GLY A 422 17.20 1.58 -20.33
C GLY A 422 16.99 0.08 -20.10
N ASN A 423 16.39 -0.32 -18.97
CA ASN A 423 16.12 -1.71 -18.63
C ASN A 423 14.63 -2.11 -18.72
N LEU A 424 13.83 -1.27 -19.38
CA LEU A 424 12.43 -1.52 -19.72
C LEU A 424 12.25 -1.29 -21.21
N GLU A 425 11.71 -2.29 -21.92
CA GLU A 425 11.56 -2.23 -23.37
C GLU A 425 10.40 -1.32 -23.79
N ASP A 426 10.54 -0.64 -24.94
CA ASP A 426 9.53 0.31 -25.45
C ASP A 426 8.14 -0.31 -25.64
N LYS A 427 8.04 -1.63 -25.83
CA LYS A 427 6.75 -2.34 -25.97
C LYS A 427 5.83 -2.15 -24.77
N TRP A 428 6.39 -1.93 -23.58
CA TRP A 428 5.61 -1.76 -22.35
C TRP A 428 4.93 -0.39 -22.29
N ILE A 429 5.59 0.66 -22.79
CA ILE A 429 5.13 2.04 -22.67
C ILE A 429 4.31 2.47 -23.88
N LYS A 430 4.70 2.00 -25.06
CA LYS A 430 4.11 2.42 -26.35
C LYS A 430 2.57 2.29 -26.41
N PRO A 431 1.93 1.23 -25.89
CA PRO A 431 0.47 1.10 -25.90
C PRO A 431 -0.27 2.23 -25.17
N PHE A 432 0.38 2.91 -24.21
CA PHE A 432 -0.27 3.95 -23.42
C PHE A 432 -0.43 5.29 -24.13
N ASN A 433 0.22 5.50 -25.28
CA ASN A 433 0.12 6.75 -26.05
C ASN A 433 0.44 8.04 -25.25
N ASP A 434 1.35 7.96 -24.26
CA ASP A 434 1.63 9.04 -23.30
C ASP A 434 0.39 9.56 -22.56
N ASP A 435 -0.63 8.71 -22.35
CA ASP A 435 -1.90 9.07 -21.73
C ASP A 435 -2.14 8.24 -20.46
N ILE A 436 -2.45 8.93 -19.35
CA ILE A 436 -2.82 8.32 -18.07
C ILE A 436 -4.13 8.89 -17.56
N HIS A 437 -5.04 8.02 -17.15
CA HIS A 437 -6.31 8.39 -16.54
C HIS A 437 -6.23 8.07 -15.06
N THR A 438 -6.32 9.09 -14.21
CA THR A 438 -6.30 8.89 -12.75
C THR A 438 -7.72 8.90 -12.20
N GLY A 439 -7.94 8.23 -11.07
CA GLY A 439 -9.17 8.34 -10.30
C GLY A 439 -9.25 9.61 -9.45
N LEU A 440 -8.24 10.49 -9.52
CA LEU A 440 -8.11 11.66 -8.65
C LEU A 440 -9.02 12.82 -9.09
N ALA A 441 -9.69 13.43 -8.11
CA ALA A 441 -10.35 14.71 -8.28
C ALA A 441 -9.32 15.86 -8.28
N TRP A 442 -9.60 16.94 -9.01
CA TRP A 442 -8.75 18.14 -9.05
C TRP A 442 -7.28 17.89 -9.43
N PHE A 443 -7.02 16.80 -10.14
CA PHE A 443 -5.74 16.46 -10.75
C PHE A 443 -5.96 16.24 -12.25
N PHE A 444 -5.28 17.02 -13.08
CA PHE A 444 -5.59 17.12 -14.52
C PHE A 444 -4.43 16.76 -15.45
N GLU A 445 -3.26 16.41 -14.90
CA GLU A 445 -2.15 15.95 -15.73
C GLU A 445 -2.48 14.57 -16.30
N ARG A 446 -2.37 14.42 -17.63
CA ARG A 446 -2.58 13.15 -18.31
C ARG A 446 -1.37 12.67 -19.11
N SER A 447 -0.30 13.45 -19.17
CA SER A 447 0.93 13.01 -19.83
C SER A 447 1.76 12.16 -18.88
N ILE A 448 1.96 10.90 -19.23
CA ILE A 448 2.85 9.98 -18.50
C ILE A 448 4.25 10.59 -18.39
N SER A 449 4.76 11.12 -19.50
CA SER A 449 6.10 11.73 -19.58
C SER A 449 6.24 12.92 -18.64
N LYS A 450 5.24 13.81 -18.59
CA LYS A 450 5.27 14.96 -17.66
C LYS A 450 5.17 14.52 -16.21
N LEU A 451 4.33 13.54 -15.92
CA LEU A 451 4.16 13.02 -14.57
C LEU A 451 5.43 12.29 -14.10
N ALA A 452 6.05 11.48 -14.96
CA ALA A 452 7.33 10.84 -14.69
C ALA A 452 8.46 11.86 -14.44
N LYS A 453 8.50 12.95 -15.21
CA LYS A 453 9.42 14.09 -14.96
C LYS A 453 9.11 14.88 -13.69
N ARG A 454 7.89 14.78 -13.16
CA ARG A 454 7.53 15.39 -11.88
C ARG A 454 7.98 14.48 -10.73
N MET A 455 7.69 13.18 -10.84
CA MET A 455 8.19 12.14 -9.92
C MET A 455 9.72 12.15 -9.83
N SER A 456 10.42 12.30 -10.95
CA SER A 456 11.89 12.32 -11.00
C SER A 456 12.52 13.42 -10.15
N LYS A 457 11.76 14.44 -9.73
CA LYS A 457 12.26 15.53 -8.88
C LYS A 457 12.28 15.15 -7.40
N LEU A 458 11.49 14.16 -6.97
CA LEU A 458 11.33 13.76 -5.57
C LEU A 458 12.65 13.68 -4.79
N PRO A 459 13.74 13.06 -5.30
CA PRO A 459 15.05 13.03 -4.63
C PRO A 459 15.62 14.41 -4.23
N THR A 460 15.20 15.47 -4.91
CA THR A 460 15.77 16.81 -4.77
C THR A 460 14.90 17.79 -3.99
N ILE A 461 13.58 17.63 -4.00
CA ILE A 461 12.63 18.57 -3.35
C ILE A 461 12.54 18.40 -1.83
N VAL A 462 12.77 17.20 -1.30
CA VAL A 462 12.72 16.93 0.14
C VAL A 462 13.99 17.33 0.91
N ARG A 463 14.88 18.10 0.26
CA ARG A 463 16.16 18.57 0.82
C ARG A 463 16.10 19.97 1.44
N VAL A 464 14.99 20.69 1.25
CA VAL A 464 14.84 22.10 1.64
C VAL A 464 14.23 22.24 3.02
#